data_AF-A0A135VIG0-F1
#
_entry.id   AF-A0A135VIG0-F1
#
_cell.length_a   1.000
_cell.length_b   1.000
_cell.length_c   1.000
_cell.angle_alpha   90.00
_cell.angle_beta   90.00
_cell.angle_gamma   90.00
#
_symmetry.space_group_name_H-M   'P 1'
#
loop_
_entity.id
_entity.type
_entity.pdbx_description
1 polymer ?
#
loop_
_entity_poly.entity_id
_entity_poly.type
_entity_poly.pdbx_seq_one_letter_code
_entity_poly.pdbx_strand_id
1 'polypeptide(L)'
;MMKGYFSDKNANPWHTIYKDIEKYWTKEHPKKDVTETLILMRDAVFGAFEILSLSIAVDIPTSELIDHFIKESAWEEGRRKVRNICIEHVGDLIKKRKTRFLIPSGLKRDGLGFFVSEMEDVELEIFRKAKPRIKKEAKKKQILDLSSLEKNKLGSRFLREEKVMETRIEMSDPRIPSILESYDHFLVELEIDRSSSITGPIPTEQITLNGVPVEKERDRKEIPSRRPKEKIAQSPLADFLDEKSGIKKKKSKKTPKKKKGRTKKK
;
A
#
# COMPACT_ATOMS: atom_id res chain seq x y z
N MET A 1 -13.07 -14.99 7.69
CA MET A 1 -13.78 -15.41 8.91
C MET A 1 -14.78 -14.36 9.42
N MET A 2 -14.55 -13.05 9.21
CA MET A 2 -15.46 -12.00 9.71
C MET A 2 -16.71 -11.68 8.85
N LYS A 3 -16.72 -12.01 7.56
CA LYS A 3 -17.77 -11.61 6.59
C LYS A 3 -19.18 -12.11 6.95
N GLY A 4 -19.31 -13.12 7.81
CA GLY A 4 -20.59 -13.69 8.25
C GLY A 4 -21.23 -13.00 9.46
N TYR A 5 -20.56 -12.05 10.12
CA TYR A 5 -21.07 -11.43 11.36
C TYR A 5 -22.45 -10.80 11.20
N PHE A 6 -22.63 -10.01 10.14
CA PHE A 6 -23.90 -9.32 9.90
C PHE A 6 -25.01 -10.25 9.41
N SER A 7 -24.66 -11.42 8.87
CA SER A 7 -25.62 -12.44 8.46
C SER A 7 -26.11 -13.27 9.65
N ASP A 8 -25.21 -13.64 10.56
CA ASP A 8 -25.52 -14.36 11.79
C ASP A 8 -24.50 -14.02 12.87
N LYS A 9 -24.94 -13.18 13.82
CA LYS A 9 -24.12 -12.69 14.94
C LYS A 9 -23.82 -13.78 15.97
N ASN A 10 -24.69 -14.78 16.10
CA ASN A 10 -24.54 -15.87 17.06
C ASN A 10 -23.55 -16.90 16.53
N ALA A 11 -23.61 -17.22 15.24
CA ALA A 11 -22.65 -18.12 14.60
C ALA A 11 -21.24 -17.51 14.47
N ASN A 12 -21.10 -16.18 14.52
CA ASN A 12 -19.82 -15.49 14.37
C ASN A 12 -19.64 -14.40 15.45
N PRO A 13 -19.43 -14.73 16.73
CA PRO A 13 -19.59 -13.77 17.82
C PRO A 13 -18.35 -12.87 18.03
N TRP A 14 -18.03 -12.04 17.04
CA TRP A 14 -16.89 -11.10 17.12
C TRP A 14 -16.98 -10.14 18.31
N HIS A 15 -18.19 -9.87 18.81
CA HIS A 15 -18.46 -9.05 19.99
C HIS A 15 -18.04 -9.71 21.32
N THR A 16 -17.88 -11.04 21.38
CA THR A 16 -17.52 -11.75 22.62
C THR A 16 -16.12 -12.33 22.60
N ILE A 17 -15.47 -12.48 21.42
CA ILE A 17 -14.19 -13.20 21.31
C ILE A 17 -13.14 -12.74 22.34
N TYR A 18 -12.96 -11.43 22.55
CA TYR A 18 -12.00 -10.95 23.54
C TYR A 18 -12.37 -11.39 24.98
N LYS A 19 -13.64 -11.27 25.36
CA LYS A 19 -14.14 -11.70 26.67
C LYS A 19 -14.04 -13.21 26.86
N ASP A 20 -14.29 -13.97 25.81
CA ASP A 20 -14.23 -15.42 25.85
C ASP A 20 -12.79 -15.91 25.95
N ILE A 21 -11.86 -15.30 25.21
CA ILE A 21 -10.43 -15.59 25.34
C ILE A 21 -9.96 -15.29 26.76
N GLU A 22 -10.21 -14.09 27.30
CA GLU A 22 -9.79 -13.74 28.66
C GLU A 22 -10.36 -14.68 29.73
N LYS A 23 -11.64 -15.08 29.58
CA LYS A 23 -12.35 -15.89 30.58
C LYS A 23 -12.02 -17.38 30.53
N TYR A 24 -11.81 -17.95 29.33
CA TYR A 24 -11.67 -19.39 29.14
C TYR A 24 -10.23 -19.83 28.83
N TRP A 25 -9.36 -18.96 28.31
CA TRP A 25 -7.99 -19.33 27.93
C TRP A 25 -7.18 -19.88 29.10
N THR A 26 -7.26 -19.22 30.26
CA THR A 26 -6.54 -19.64 31.47
C THR A 26 -7.01 -21.01 32.00
N LYS A 27 -8.26 -21.39 31.70
CA LYS A 27 -8.83 -22.69 32.10
C LYS A 27 -8.45 -23.80 31.13
N GLU A 28 -8.48 -23.54 29.83
CA GLU A 28 -8.26 -24.56 28.79
C GLU A 28 -6.77 -24.71 28.42
N HIS A 29 -5.98 -23.64 28.57
CA HIS A 29 -4.58 -23.57 28.18
C HIS A 29 -3.67 -22.99 29.29
N PRO A 30 -3.64 -23.60 30.49
CA PRO A 30 -2.95 -23.05 31.66
C PRO A 30 -1.42 -22.91 31.51
N LYS A 31 -0.82 -23.58 30.52
CA LYS A 31 0.64 -23.60 30.28
C LYS A 31 1.06 -22.83 29.02
N LYS A 32 0.12 -22.32 28.22
CA LYS A 32 0.44 -21.60 26.98
C LYS A 32 0.25 -20.11 27.18
N ASP A 33 1.21 -19.35 26.68
CA ASP A 33 1.09 -17.90 26.65
C ASP A 33 -0.04 -17.47 25.71
N VAL A 34 -0.85 -16.51 26.18
CA VAL A 34 -2.01 -15.96 25.43
C VAL A 34 -1.54 -15.02 24.32
N THR A 35 -0.33 -14.47 24.45
CA THR A 35 0.23 -13.43 23.58
C THR A 35 0.22 -13.82 22.11
N GLU A 36 0.72 -15.00 21.75
CA GLU A 36 0.76 -15.47 20.36
C GLU A 36 -0.63 -15.52 19.74
N THR A 37 -1.63 -16.00 20.49
CA THR A 37 -3.01 -16.09 20.01
C THR A 37 -3.64 -14.71 19.85
N LEU A 38 -3.34 -13.77 20.75
CA LEU A 38 -3.80 -12.38 20.63
C LEU A 38 -3.17 -11.66 19.43
N ILE A 39 -1.90 -11.95 19.13
CA ILE A 39 -1.21 -11.43 17.94
C ILE A 39 -1.87 -11.99 16.67
N LEU A 40 -2.08 -13.30 16.58
CA LEU A 40 -2.76 -13.92 15.44
C LEU A 40 -4.19 -13.40 15.26
N MET A 41 -4.91 -13.17 16.37
CA MET A 41 -6.24 -12.57 16.32
C MET A 41 -6.18 -11.13 15.80
N ARG A 42 -5.22 -10.34 16.27
CA ARG A 42 -5.00 -8.97 15.79
C ARG A 42 -4.75 -8.99 14.28
N ASP A 43 -3.87 -9.86 13.80
CA ASP A 43 -3.58 -10.01 12.36
C ASP A 43 -4.81 -10.40 11.55
N ALA A 44 -5.61 -11.34 12.06
CA ALA A 44 -6.87 -11.73 11.43
C ALA A 44 -7.87 -10.57 11.36
N VAL A 45 -7.91 -9.72 12.38
CA VAL A 45 -8.78 -8.53 12.44
C VAL A 45 -8.36 -7.49 11.42
N PHE A 46 -7.09 -7.10 11.42
CA PHE A 46 -6.58 -6.14 10.44
C PHE A 46 -6.66 -6.68 9.00
N GLY A 47 -6.33 -7.96 8.79
CA GLY A 47 -6.44 -8.62 7.50
C GLY A 47 -7.88 -8.67 6.97
N ALA A 48 -8.88 -8.83 7.84
CA ALA A 48 -10.28 -8.76 7.46
C ALA A 48 -10.72 -7.36 6.98
N PHE A 49 -10.01 -6.33 7.42
CA PHE A 49 -10.20 -4.93 7.00
C PHE A 49 -9.30 -4.52 5.83
N GLU A 50 -8.60 -5.47 5.20
CA GLU A 50 -7.64 -5.22 4.10
C GLU A 50 -6.47 -4.32 4.54
N ILE A 51 -6.18 -4.29 5.84
CA ILE A 51 -5.00 -3.63 6.42
C ILE A 51 -4.00 -4.73 6.68
N LEU A 52 -2.98 -4.82 5.84
CA LEU A 52 -2.01 -5.90 5.87
C LEU A 52 -0.69 -5.45 6.51
N SER A 53 -0.45 -4.15 6.69
CA SER A 53 0.73 -3.66 7.37
C SER A 53 0.50 -3.58 8.87
N LEU A 54 1.07 -4.57 9.55
CA LEU A 54 1.32 -4.57 10.99
C LEU A 54 1.98 -3.28 11.52
N SER A 55 2.63 -2.50 10.65
CA SER A 55 3.31 -1.24 10.99
C SER A 55 2.38 -0.10 11.41
N ILE A 56 1.13 -0.10 10.95
CA ILE A 56 0.12 0.90 11.36
C ILE A 56 -0.46 0.56 12.73
N ALA A 57 -0.35 -0.70 13.14
CA ALA A 57 -1.01 -1.25 14.30
C ALA A 57 -0.21 -1.04 15.60
N VAL A 58 0.38 0.12 15.82
CA VAL A 58 0.97 0.45 17.13
C VAL A 58 0.20 1.63 17.72
N ASP A 59 -0.48 1.35 18.83
CA ASP A 59 -1.36 2.19 19.68
C ASP A 59 -2.87 2.21 19.42
N ILE A 60 -3.45 1.36 18.55
CA ILE A 60 -4.91 1.13 18.55
C ILE A 60 -5.25 -0.26 19.13
N PRO A 61 -6.04 -0.34 20.23
CA PRO A 61 -6.59 -1.59 20.74
C PRO A 61 -7.46 -2.29 19.69
N THR A 62 -7.25 -3.59 19.50
CA THR A 62 -8.05 -4.37 18.54
C THR A 62 -9.54 -4.39 18.93
N SER A 63 -9.85 -4.34 20.22
CA SER A 63 -11.22 -4.24 20.76
C SER A 63 -11.93 -2.99 20.28
N GLU A 64 -11.25 -1.84 20.26
CA GLU A 64 -11.80 -0.57 19.77
C GLU A 64 -12.22 -0.66 18.29
N LEU A 65 -11.37 -1.26 17.45
CA LEU A 65 -11.70 -1.47 16.03
C LEU A 65 -12.92 -2.38 15.85
N ILE A 66 -13.00 -3.45 16.62
CA ILE A 66 -14.13 -4.37 16.58
C ILE A 66 -15.41 -3.67 17.06
N ASP A 67 -15.34 -2.87 18.13
CA ASP A 67 -16.50 -2.13 18.64
C ASP A 67 -17.05 -1.13 17.62
N HIS A 68 -16.16 -0.45 16.88
CA HIS A 68 -16.58 0.43 15.79
C HIS A 68 -17.17 -0.35 14.62
N PHE A 69 -16.58 -1.49 14.26
CA PHE A 69 -17.10 -2.35 13.20
C PHE A 69 -18.50 -2.89 13.51
N ILE A 70 -18.73 -3.34 14.75
CA ILE A 70 -19.97 -4.02 15.16
C ILE A 70 -21.17 -3.08 15.28
N LYS A 71 -20.94 -1.78 15.50
CA LYS A 71 -21.97 -0.76 15.60
C LYS A 71 -22.65 -0.45 14.25
N GLU A 72 -22.00 -0.78 13.14
CA GLU A 72 -22.53 -0.52 11.80
C GLU A 72 -23.60 -1.54 11.39
N SER A 73 -24.29 -1.27 10.28
CA SER A 73 -25.42 -2.11 9.82
C SER A 73 -24.99 -3.19 8.83
N ALA A 74 -23.87 -2.97 8.13
CA ALA A 74 -23.40 -3.83 7.06
C ALA A 74 -21.88 -4.01 7.06
N TRP A 75 -21.43 -5.10 6.43
CA TRP A 75 -20.02 -5.46 6.30
C TRP A 75 -19.17 -4.32 5.72
N GLU A 76 -19.57 -3.79 4.57
CA GLU A 76 -18.82 -2.74 3.87
C GLU A 76 -18.76 -1.43 4.64
N GLU A 77 -19.84 -1.08 5.34
CA GLU A 77 -19.92 0.13 6.18
C GLU A 77 -18.97 0.01 7.37
N GLY A 78 -19.02 -1.12 8.09
CA GLY A 78 -18.10 -1.44 9.17
C GLY A 78 -16.64 -1.38 8.72
N ARG A 79 -16.32 -2.00 7.59
CA ARG A 79 -14.96 -1.96 7.03
C ARG A 79 -14.51 -0.54 6.71
N ARG A 80 -15.35 0.24 6.03
CA ARG A 80 -15.06 1.64 5.70
C ARG A 80 -14.84 2.47 6.97
N LYS A 81 -15.65 2.28 7.99
CA LYS A 81 -15.54 3.00 9.26
C LYS A 81 -14.21 2.71 9.96
N VAL A 82 -13.85 1.45 10.09
CA VAL A 82 -12.55 1.04 10.67
C VAL A 82 -11.38 1.58 9.86
N ARG A 83 -11.45 1.50 8.52
CA ARG A 83 -10.39 2.03 7.66
C ARG A 83 -10.19 3.53 7.83
N ASN A 84 -11.28 4.30 7.96
CA ASN A 84 -11.21 5.73 8.23
C ASN A 84 -10.54 6.04 9.57
N ILE A 85 -10.82 5.26 10.62
CA ILE A 85 -10.14 5.40 11.93
C ILE A 85 -8.64 5.16 11.77
N CYS A 86 -8.23 4.13 11.03
CA CYS A 86 -6.82 3.88 10.76
C CYS A 86 -6.16 5.01 9.95
N ILE A 87 -6.87 5.57 8.96
CA ILE A 87 -6.42 6.74 8.19
C ILE A 87 -6.17 7.94 9.11
N GLU A 88 -7.14 8.27 9.97
CA GLU A 88 -7.04 9.37 10.92
C GLU A 88 -5.87 9.17 11.88
N HIS A 89 -5.72 7.95 12.42
CA HIS A 89 -4.63 7.64 13.34
C HIS A 89 -3.25 7.76 12.70
N VAL A 90 -3.08 7.26 11.46
CA VAL A 90 -1.81 7.42 10.72
C VAL A 90 -1.51 8.89 10.48
N GLY A 91 -2.50 9.67 10.04
CA GLY A 91 -2.36 11.12 9.86
C GLY A 91 -1.95 11.83 11.16
N ASP A 92 -2.53 11.44 12.29
CA ASP A 92 -2.19 11.97 13.61
C ASP A 92 -0.77 11.60 14.05
N LEU A 93 -0.30 10.38 13.78
CA LEU A 93 1.08 9.97 14.05
C LEU A 93 2.07 10.80 13.25
N ILE A 94 1.78 11.06 11.96
CA ILE A 94 2.61 11.89 11.08
C ILE A 94 2.65 13.33 11.60
N LYS A 95 1.50 13.93 11.91
CA LYS A 95 1.41 15.28 12.51
C LYS A 95 2.17 15.40 13.83
N LYS A 96 2.09 14.37 14.68
CA LYS A 96 2.82 14.30 15.97
C LYS A 96 4.29 13.94 15.81
N ARG A 97 4.81 13.82 14.57
CA ARG A 97 6.20 13.45 14.27
C ARG A 97 6.60 12.08 14.81
N LYS A 98 5.64 11.17 14.98
CA LYS A 98 5.83 9.78 15.45
C LYS A 98 5.88 8.81 14.25
N THR A 99 6.79 9.07 13.31
CA THR A 99 6.88 8.30 12.05
C THR A 99 7.77 7.05 12.14
N ARG A 100 8.48 6.83 13.25
CA ARG A 100 9.47 5.75 13.41
C ARG A 100 8.95 4.36 13.03
N PHE A 101 7.68 4.06 13.35
CA PHE A 101 7.08 2.76 13.12
C PHE A 101 6.34 2.67 11.78
N LEU A 102 6.18 3.79 11.06
CA LEU A 102 5.52 3.82 9.77
C LEU A 102 6.50 3.37 8.68
N ILE A 103 6.08 2.37 7.91
CA ILE A 103 6.88 1.78 6.83
C ILE A 103 6.25 2.18 5.48
N PRO A 104 6.99 2.87 4.59
CA PRO A 104 6.44 3.32 3.31
C PRO A 104 5.80 2.20 2.48
N SER A 105 6.47 1.04 2.37
CA SER A 105 5.95 -0.12 1.63
C SER A 105 4.68 -0.70 2.26
N GLY A 106 4.59 -0.69 3.59
CA GLY A 106 3.41 -1.10 4.34
C GLY A 106 2.22 -0.18 4.08
N LEU A 107 2.43 1.13 4.17
CA LEU A 107 1.39 2.13 3.86
C LEU A 107 0.88 1.99 2.42
N LYS A 108 1.78 1.80 1.44
CA LYS A 108 1.39 1.56 0.04
C LYS A 108 0.53 0.30 -0.11
N ARG A 109 0.92 -0.80 0.55
CA ARG A 109 0.17 -2.07 0.51
C ARG A 109 -1.25 -1.94 1.06
N ASP A 110 -1.43 -1.11 2.09
CA ASP A 110 -2.71 -0.93 2.77
C ASP A 110 -3.62 0.13 2.12
N GLY A 111 -3.21 0.66 0.96
CA GLY A 111 -3.91 1.75 0.28
C GLY A 111 -3.77 3.11 0.99
N LEU A 112 -2.82 3.24 1.91
CA LEU A 112 -2.45 4.49 2.60
C LEU A 112 -1.21 5.15 1.96
N GLY A 113 -0.89 4.78 0.72
CA GLY A 113 0.29 5.27 0.01
C GLY A 113 0.33 6.80 -0.17
N PHE A 114 -0.81 7.47 -0.09
CA PHE A 114 -0.91 8.93 -0.17
C PHE A 114 -0.24 9.65 1.01
N PHE A 115 -0.07 8.99 2.16
CA PHE A 115 0.66 9.55 3.31
C PHE A 115 2.18 9.42 3.18
N VAL A 116 2.69 8.64 2.22
CA VAL A 116 4.14 8.33 2.15
C VAL A 116 4.97 9.59 1.94
N SER A 117 4.54 10.47 1.04
CA SER A 117 5.22 11.73 0.78
C SER A 117 5.27 12.60 2.04
N GLU A 118 4.13 12.85 2.69
CA GLU A 118 4.05 13.65 3.92
C GLU A 118 4.90 13.05 5.07
N MET A 119 4.90 11.72 5.19
CA MET A 119 5.71 11.02 6.18
C MET A 119 7.22 11.18 5.91
N GLU A 120 7.66 11.05 4.66
CA GLU A 120 9.06 11.23 4.25
C GLU A 120 9.54 12.67 4.51
N ASP A 121 8.67 13.66 4.30
CA ASP A 121 8.94 15.08 4.62
C ASP A 121 9.20 15.27 6.10
N VAL A 122 8.33 14.70 6.93
CA VAL A 122 8.44 14.77 8.38
C VAL A 122 9.70 14.04 8.84
N GLU A 123 10.03 12.87 8.28
CA GLU A 123 11.26 12.14 8.58
C GLU A 123 12.52 12.95 8.24
N LEU A 124 12.55 13.61 7.07
CA LEU A 124 13.66 14.47 6.65
C LEU A 124 13.82 15.68 7.57
N GLU A 125 12.72 16.35 7.94
CA GLU A 125 12.78 17.47 8.89
C GLU A 125 13.30 17.04 10.27
N ILE A 126 12.87 15.87 10.75
CA ILE A 126 13.35 15.30 12.02
C ILE A 126 14.85 15.04 11.93
N PHE A 127 15.32 14.46 10.82
CA PHE A 127 16.74 14.21 10.58
C PHE A 127 17.54 15.53 10.55
N ARG A 128 17.08 16.53 9.79
CA ARG A 128 17.71 17.87 9.73
C ARG A 128 17.83 18.53 11.12
N LYS A 129 16.80 18.41 11.96
CA LYS A 129 16.81 18.93 13.35
C LYS A 129 17.73 18.14 14.28
N ALA A 130 18.00 16.88 13.96
CA ALA A 130 18.86 15.99 14.74
C ALA A 130 20.35 16.12 14.42
N LYS A 131 20.77 17.22 13.76
CA LYS A 131 22.17 17.53 13.46
C LYS A 131 23.09 17.25 14.66
N PRO A 132 24.23 16.54 14.45
CA PRO A 132 25.23 16.32 15.49
C PRO A 132 25.63 17.62 16.20
N ARG A 133 25.70 17.60 17.53
CA ARG A 133 26.07 18.79 18.33
C ARG A 133 27.26 18.52 19.22
N ILE A 134 28.16 19.49 19.30
CA ILE A 134 29.28 19.45 20.25
C ILE A 134 28.79 20.00 21.60
N LYS A 135 28.84 19.18 22.64
CA LYS A 135 28.48 19.54 24.02
C LYS A 135 29.72 19.56 24.90
N LYS A 136 29.73 20.44 25.91
CA LYS A 136 30.75 20.44 26.96
C LYS A 136 30.27 19.56 28.12
N GLU A 137 31.06 18.56 28.51
CA GLU A 137 30.80 17.75 29.71
C GLU A 137 31.60 18.27 30.92
N ALA A 138 31.18 17.84 32.12
CA ALA A 138 31.60 18.35 33.44
C ALA A 138 33.12 18.39 33.70
N LYS A 139 33.93 17.69 32.90
CA LYS A 139 35.41 17.64 33.03
C LYS A 139 36.15 18.48 31.97
N LYS A 140 35.52 19.53 31.41
CA LYS A 140 36.04 20.34 30.28
C LYS A 140 36.30 19.54 28.98
N LYS A 141 35.88 18.28 28.92
CA LYS A 141 35.90 17.49 27.69
C LYS A 141 34.76 17.95 26.77
N GLN A 142 35.08 18.21 25.52
CA GLN A 142 34.07 18.42 24.49
C GLN A 142 33.73 17.06 23.88
N ILE A 143 32.44 16.78 23.74
CA ILE A 143 31.92 15.54 23.17
C ILE A 143 31.00 15.85 21.99
N LEU A 144 31.07 15.04 20.95
CA LEU A 144 30.08 14.98 19.89
C LEU A 144 28.90 14.12 20.37
N ASP A 145 27.71 14.71 20.43
CA ASP A 145 26.47 14.04 20.83
C ASP A 145 25.65 13.64 19.60
N LEU A 146 25.51 12.32 19.41
CA LEU A 146 24.76 11.66 18.34
C LEU A 146 23.45 11.03 18.84
N SER A 147 23.10 11.18 20.12
CA SER A 147 21.90 10.57 20.72
C SER A 147 20.59 11.00 20.07
N SER A 148 20.57 12.18 19.44
CA SER A 148 19.39 12.65 18.69
C SER A 148 19.20 11.87 17.39
N LEU A 149 20.30 11.47 16.73
CA LEU A 149 20.23 10.68 15.50
C LEU A 149 19.78 9.25 15.77
N GLU A 150 20.26 8.64 16.86
CA GLU A 150 19.89 7.26 17.24
C GLU A 150 18.38 7.06 17.43
N LYS A 151 17.69 8.06 17.99
CA LYS A 151 16.25 7.99 18.26
C LYS A 151 15.39 8.02 17.00
N ASN A 152 15.95 8.50 15.89
CA ASN A 152 15.25 8.73 14.64
C ASN A 152 15.52 7.60 13.64
N LYS A 153 14.56 7.31 12.76
CA LYS A 153 14.67 6.23 11.77
C LYS A 153 15.81 6.45 10.78
N LEU A 154 15.87 7.64 10.16
CA LEU A 154 16.96 8.02 9.25
C LEU A 154 18.30 8.17 9.97
N GLY A 155 18.31 8.72 11.18
CA GLY A 155 19.55 8.85 11.96
C GLY A 155 20.13 7.51 12.40
N SER A 156 19.29 6.56 12.83
CA SER A 156 19.71 5.19 13.12
C SER A 156 20.20 4.45 11.88
N ARG A 157 19.63 4.73 10.70
CA ARG A 157 20.14 4.22 9.43
C ARG A 157 21.53 4.78 9.13
N PHE A 158 21.69 6.09 9.16
CA PHE A 158 22.97 6.78 8.96
C PHE A 158 24.08 6.23 9.89
N LEU A 159 23.81 6.16 11.21
CA LEU A 159 24.80 5.66 12.17
C LEU A 159 25.24 4.22 11.89
N ARG A 160 24.33 3.37 11.36
CA ARG A 160 24.66 1.99 10.97
C ARG A 160 25.50 1.93 9.71
N GLU A 161 25.20 2.77 8.72
CA GLU A 161 25.96 2.84 7.46
C GLU A 161 27.39 3.34 7.71
N GLU A 162 27.55 4.35 8.57
CA GLU A 162 28.86 4.87 9.02
C GLU A 162 29.55 3.99 10.09
N LYS A 163 28.93 2.86 10.48
CA LYS A 163 29.43 1.93 11.51
C LYS A 163 29.78 2.60 12.85
N VAL A 164 29.03 3.63 13.23
CA VAL A 164 29.18 4.34 14.49
C VAL A 164 28.36 3.63 15.57
N MET A 165 29.06 2.99 16.51
CA MET A 165 28.44 2.25 17.61
C MET A 165 28.17 3.11 18.86
N GLU A 166 28.87 4.24 18.99
CA GLU A 166 28.87 5.09 20.17
C GLU A 166 28.06 6.36 19.93
N THR A 167 27.16 6.70 20.85
CA THR A 167 26.34 7.92 20.75
C THR A 167 27.05 9.18 21.24
N ARG A 168 28.18 9.02 21.94
CA ARG A 168 28.99 10.11 22.51
C ARG A 168 30.45 9.83 22.19
N ILE A 169 31.07 10.73 21.44
CA ILE A 169 32.46 10.59 20.99
C ILE A 169 33.26 11.77 21.52
N GLU A 170 34.43 11.53 22.11
CA GLU A 170 35.30 12.62 22.57
C GLU A 170 35.88 13.39 21.39
N MET A 171 35.97 14.73 21.47
CA MET A 171 36.47 15.58 20.37
C MET A 171 37.90 15.28 19.90
N SER A 172 38.67 14.53 20.68
CA SER A 172 40.00 14.06 20.29
C SER A 172 39.96 12.89 19.29
N ASP A 173 38.80 12.31 19.03
CA ASP A 173 38.66 11.18 18.10
C ASP A 173 38.81 11.64 16.63
N PRO A 174 39.73 11.03 15.86
CA PRO A 174 39.97 11.40 14.46
C PRO A 174 38.79 11.12 13.52
N ARG A 175 37.80 10.33 13.93
CA ARG A 175 36.63 9.99 13.11
C ARG A 175 35.62 11.14 12.98
N ILE A 176 35.68 12.13 13.87
CA ILE A 176 34.65 13.19 13.98
C ILE A 176 34.47 14.01 12.70
N PRO A 177 35.53 14.51 12.03
CA PRO A 177 35.37 15.26 10.79
C PRO A 177 34.66 14.45 9.71
N SER A 178 35.03 13.18 9.55
CA SER A 178 34.39 12.26 8.61
C SER A 178 32.92 12.05 8.94
N ILE A 179 32.55 11.85 10.21
CA ILE A 179 31.14 11.67 10.60
C ILE A 179 30.30 12.92 10.28
N LEU A 180 30.86 14.12 10.49
CA LEU A 180 30.16 15.38 10.20
C LEU A 180 30.00 15.59 8.69
N GLU A 181 31.05 15.31 7.91
CA GLU A 181 31.00 15.37 6.45
C GLU A 181 30.01 14.33 5.89
N SER A 182 30.08 13.08 6.33
CA SER A 182 29.13 12.03 5.95
C SER A 182 27.69 12.41 6.29
N TYR A 183 27.44 13.07 7.43
CA TYR A 183 26.10 13.54 7.79
C TYR A 183 25.58 14.58 6.78
N ASP A 184 26.40 15.56 6.42
CA ASP A 184 26.01 16.60 5.46
C ASP A 184 25.81 15.99 4.05
N HIS A 185 26.67 15.06 3.63
CA HIS A 185 26.48 14.30 2.37
C HIS A 185 25.18 13.50 2.36
N PHE A 186 24.92 12.74 3.43
CA PHE A 186 23.71 11.93 3.55
C PHE A 186 22.43 12.79 3.53
N LEU A 187 22.47 13.97 4.15
CA LEU A 187 21.36 14.92 4.09
C LEU A 187 21.11 15.41 2.64
N VAL A 188 22.17 15.73 1.92
CA VAL A 188 22.09 16.19 0.51
C VAL A 188 21.55 15.07 -0.39
N GLU A 189 22.03 13.84 -0.24
CA GLU A 189 21.54 12.69 -1.00
C GLU A 189 20.03 12.49 -0.81
N LEU A 190 19.55 12.54 0.44
CA LEU A 190 18.12 12.44 0.74
C LEU A 190 17.30 13.57 0.11
N GLU A 191 17.84 14.78 0.03
CA GLU A 191 17.19 15.92 -0.63
C GLU A 191 17.17 15.77 -2.16
N ILE A 192 18.25 15.22 -2.75
CA ILE A 192 18.38 14.99 -4.19
C ILE A 192 17.50 13.83 -4.66
N ASP A 193 17.53 12.68 -4.00
CA ASP A 193 16.70 11.51 -4.32
C ASP A 193 15.21 11.90 -4.35
N ARG A 194 14.82 12.84 -3.50
CA ARG A 194 13.46 13.37 -3.46
C ARG A 194 13.15 14.33 -4.61
N SER A 195 14.06 15.23 -4.95
CA SER A 195 13.89 16.15 -6.09
C SER A 195 13.97 15.44 -7.46
N SER A 196 14.64 14.29 -7.52
CA SER A 196 14.79 13.46 -8.72
C SER A 196 13.72 12.37 -8.86
N SER A 197 12.82 12.23 -7.87
CA SER A 197 11.55 11.51 -8.01
C SER A 197 10.67 12.25 -9.02
N ILE A 198 10.95 12.01 -10.30
CA ILE A 198 10.21 12.52 -11.46
C ILE A 198 8.73 12.25 -11.22
N THR A 199 7.95 13.32 -11.06
CA THR A 199 6.50 13.29 -11.25
C THR A 199 6.27 12.58 -12.57
N GLY A 200 5.65 11.40 -12.54
CA GLY A 200 5.39 10.62 -13.75
C GLY A 200 4.85 11.54 -14.83
N PRO A 201 5.32 11.42 -16.08
CA PRO A 201 5.04 12.40 -17.12
C PRO A 201 3.54 12.68 -17.14
N ILE A 202 3.18 13.95 -16.97
CA ILE A 202 1.79 14.40 -17.14
C ILE A 202 1.36 13.85 -18.51
N PRO A 203 0.25 13.09 -18.59
CA PRO A 203 -0.18 12.51 -19.85
C PRO A 203 -0.25 13.64 -20.88
N THR A 204 0.54 13.52 -21.94
CA THR A 204 0.56 14.50 -23.02
C THR A 204 -0.87 14.68 -23.53
N GLU A 205 -1.36 15.92 -23.55
CA GLU A 205 -2.60 16.22 -24.24
C GLU A 205 -2.37 15.91 -25.73
N GLN A 206 -3.10 14.93 -26.26
CA GLN A 206 -3.12 14.72 -27.70
C GLN A 206 -3.80 15.93 -28.33
N ILE A 207 -3.06 16.65 -29.16
CA ILE A 207 -3.55 17.79 -29.92
C ILE A 207 -3.77 17.30 -31.35
N THR A 208 -4.88 17.69 -31.96
CA THR A 208 -5.11 17.45 -33.39
C THR A 208 -4.09 18.20 -34.25
N LEU A 209 -3.92 17.81 -35.51
CA LEU A 209 -3.07 18.53 -36.49
C LEU A 209 -3.44 20.02 -36.65
N ASN A 210 -4.63 20.42 -36.18
CA ASN A 210 -5.13 21.80 -36.22
C ASN A 210 -4.99 22.53 -34.87
N GLY A 211 -4.28 21.98 -33.89
CA GLY A 211 -4.01 22.65 -32.60
C GLY A 211 -5.15 22.59 -31.58
N VAL A 212 -6.20 21.80 -31.82
CA VAL A 212 -7.33 21.65 -30.88
C VAL A 212 -7.10 20.41 -29.99
N PRO A 213 -7.27 20.50 -28.65
CA PRO A 213 -7.17 19.35 -27.75
C PRO A 213 -8.17 18.28 -28.14
N VAL A 214 -7.73 17.02 -28.18
CA VAL A 214 -8.65 15.89 -28.38
C VAL A 214 -9.45 15.72 -27.09
N GLU A 215 -10.74 16.07 -27.13
CA GLU A 215 -11.65 15.79 -26.03
C GLU A 215 -11.70 14.27 -25.80
N LYS A 216 -11.26 13.82 -24.62
CA LYS A 216 -11.46 12.44 -24.21
C LYS A 216 -12.96 12.22 -24.09
N GLU A 217 -13.56 11.55 -25.08
CA GLU A 217 -14.90 11.01 -24.94
C GLU A 217 -14.95 10.22 -23.63
N ARG A 218 -15.67 10.74 -22.64
CA ARG A 218 -15.94 10.04 -21.39
C ARG A 218 -16.45 8.65 -21.73
N ASP A 219 -15.85 7.64 -21.11
CA ASP A 219 -16.23 6.24 -21.19
C ASP A 219 -17.75 6.11 -21.33
N ARG A 220 -18.20 5.87 -22.57
CA ARG A 220 -19.55 5.37 -22.80
C ARG A 220 -19.56 4.03 -22.11
N LYS A 221 -20.32 3.95 -21.00
CA LYS A 221 -20.71 2.72 -20.32
C LYS A 221 -20.73 1.58 -21.34
N GLU A 222 -19.89 0.57 -21.14
CA GLU A 222 -19.92 -0.65 -21.94
C GLU A 222 -21.32 -1.25 -21.85
N ILE A 223 -22.15 -0.97 -22.86
CA ILE A 223 -23.35 -1.74 -23.13
C ILE A 223 -22.82 -3.09 -23.62
N PRO A 224 -23.19 -4.23 -23.00
CA PRO A 224 -22.71 -5.52 -23.44
C PRO A 224 -23.29 -5.81 -24.82
N SER A 225 -22.51 -5.53 -25.85
CA SER A 225 -22.79 -5.88 -27.24
C SER A 225 -22.70 -7.40 -27.37
N ARG A 226 -23.83 -8.09 -27.16
CA ARG A 226 -24.03 -9.44 -27.71
C ARG A 226 -24.02 -9.33 -29.24
N ARG A 227 -22.84 -9.40 -29.84
CA ARG A 227 -22.67 -9.72 -31.25
C ARG A 227 -22.18 -11.16 -31.37
N PRO A 228 -22.78 -11.99 -32.25
CA PRO A 228 -22.33 -13.35 -32.45
C PRO A 228 -20.91 -13.33 -33.04
N LYS A 229 -20.04 -14.24 -32.55
CA LYS A 229 -18.69 -14.44 -33.07
C LYS A 229 -18.79 -14.88 -34.54
N GLU A 230 -18.62 -13.94 -35.46
CA GLU A 230 -18.19 -14.30 -36.82
C GLU A 230 -16.74 -14.76 -36.72
N LYS A 231 -16.49 -16.03 -37.06
CA LYS A 231 -15.14 -16.56 -37.23
C LYS A 231 -14.54 -15.88 -38.46
N ILE A 232 -13.87 -14.76 -38.25
CA ILE A 232 -12.96 -14.21 -39.26
C ILE A 232 -11.74 -15.12 -39.24
N ALA A 233 -11.63 -15.98 -40.26
CA ALA A 233 -10.43 -16.78 -40.47
C ALA A 233 -9.29 -15.82 -40.82
N GLN A 234 -8.28 -15.71 -39.95
CA GLN A 234 -7.02 -15.07 -40.29
C GLN A 234 -6.33 -15.90 -41.37
N SER A 235 -5.99 -15.27 -42.49
CA SER A 235 -5.15 -15.88 -43.53
C SER A 235 -3.72 -16.00 -42.99
N PRO A 236 -3.01 -17.13 -43.23
CA PRO A 236 -1.60 -17.27 -42.86
C PRO A 236 -0.73 -16.23 -43.61
N LEU A 237 0.25 -15.64 -42.93
CA LEU A 237 1.17 -14.62 -43.49
C LEU A 237 2.02 -15.09 -44.69
N ALA A 238 1.93 -16.37 -45.09
CA ALA A 238 2.69 -16.95 -46.19
C ALA A 238 2.16 -16.56 -47.59
N ASP A 239 0.95 -15.99 -47.68
CA ASP A 239 0.36 -15.57 -48.97
C ASP A 239 1.08 -14.39 -49.65
N PHE A 240 2.04 -13.75 -48.97
CA PHE A 240 2.79 -12.59 -49.49
C PHE A 240 4.19 -12.92 -50.02
N LEU A 241 4.58 -14.20 -50.12
CA LEU A 241 5.94 -14.58 -50.53
C LEU A 241 6.07 -15.18 -51.94
N ASP A 242 5.00 -15.46 -52.68
CA ASP A 242 5.12 -16.01 -54.03
C ASP A 242 4.47 -15.14 -55.11
N GLU A 243 5.31 -14.42 -55.85
CA GLU A 243 5.02 -13.90 -57.17
C GLU A 243 4.85 -15.07 -58.17
N LYS A 244 3.61 -15.32 -58.63
CA LYS A 244 3.18 -15.34 -60.05
C LYS A 244 2.00 -16.27 -60.35
N SER A 245 1.11 -15.69 -61.15
CA SER A 245 0.26 -16.32 -62.18
C SER A 245 -1.01 -17.05 -61.75
N GLY A 246 -2.14 -16.66 -62.37
CA GLY A 246 -3.28 -17.57 -62.57
C GLY A 246 -4.65 -17.01 -62.19
N ILE A 247 -5.22 -16.21 -63.08
CA ILE A 247 -6.67 -15.90 -63.15
C ILE A 247 -7.49 -17.20 -63.13
N LYS A 248 -8.60 -17.27 -62.35
CA LYS A 248 -9.87 -17.89 -62.80
C LYS A 248 -11.12 -17.52 -61.96
N LYS A 249 -12.24 -17.50 -62.66
CA LYS A 249 -13.53 -16.81 -62.43
C LYS A 249 -14.46 -17.41 -61.37
N LYS A 250 -15.27 -16.51 -60.76
CA LYS A 250 -16.71 -16.54 -60.38
C LYS A 250 -17.47 -17.89 -60.44
N LYS A 251 -18.34 -18.11 -59.43
CA LYS A 251 -19.77 -18.44 -59.63
C LYS A 251 -20.63 -18.22 -58.37
N SER A 252 -21.63 -17.35 -58.48
CA SER A 252 -22.78 -17.29 -57.58
C SER A 252 -23.74 -18.44 -57.90
N LYS A 253 -24.37 -19.05 -56.88
CA LYS A 253 -25.54 -19.90 -57.08
C LYS A 253 -26.54 -19.81 -55.93
N LYS A 254 -27.80 -19.84 -56.36
CA LYS A 254 -29.04 -19.45 -55.70
C LYS A 254 -29.47 -20.42 -54.58
N THR A 255 -30.21 -19.87 -53.61
CA THR A 255 -31.16 -20.56 -52.73
C THR A 255 -32.22 -21.36 -53.49
N PRO A 256 -32.75 -22.43 -52.87
CA PRO A 256 -34.22 -22.62 -52.87
C PRO A 256 -34.82 -23.00 -51.50
N LYS A 257 -36.12 -22.70 -51.40
CA LYS A 257 -37.04 -22.80 -50.25
C LYS A 257 -37.58 -24.22 -49.97
N LYS A 258 -37.94 -24.41 -48.69
CA LYS A 258 -39.08 -25.16 -48.08
C LYS A 258 -39.16 -26.70 -48.19
N LYS A 259 -39.35 -27.33 -47.02
CA LYS A 259 -40.54 -28.18 -46.78
C LYS A 259 -40.93 -28.21 -45.28
N LYS A 260 -42.25 -28.13 -45.06
CA LYS A 260 -42.96 -28.21 -43.78
C LYS A 260 -42.89 -29.63 -43.21
N GLY A 261 -42.72 -29.76 -41.89
CA GLY A 261 -43.04 -30.97 -41.13
C GLY A 261 -43.84 -30.57 -39.90
N ARG A 262 -45.11 -30.98 -39.88
CA ARG A 262 -46.16 -30.63 -38.93
C ARG A 262 -46.37 -31.87 -38.07
N THR A 263 -46.11 -31.81 -36.76
CA THR A 263 -46.55 -32.86 -35.83
C THR A 263 -47.50 -32.25 -34.80
N LYS A 264 -48.70 -32.83 -34.76
CA LYS A 264 -49.84 -32.49 -33.91
C LYS A 264 -49.59 -32.97 -32.48
N LYS A 265 -50.13 -32.21 -31.53
CA LYS A 265 -50.43 -32.56 -30.14
C LYS A 265 -51.12 -33.93 -29.99
N LYS A 266 -50.78 -34.67 -28.95
CA LYS A 266 -51.60 -34.85 -27.74
C LYS A 266 -50.69 -35.17 -26.57
#